data_AF-A0A382VMD8-F1
#
_entry.id   AF-A0A382VMD8-F1
#
_cell.length_a   1.000
_cell.length_b   1.000
_cell.length_c   1.000
_cell.angle_alpha   90.00
_cell.angle_beta   90.00
_cell.angle_gamma   90.00
#
_symmetry.space_group_name_H-M   'P 1'
#
loop_
_entity.id
_entity.type
_entity.pdbx_description
1 polymer ?
#
loop_
_entity_poly.entity_id
_entity_poly.type
_entity_poly.pdbx_seq_one_letter_code
_entity_poly.pdbx_strand_id
1 'polypeptide(L)'
;MISQLSLKKRVVFALSVFLLIGQPLSAKKYELSGLVVGTDGEPVKKAQVSIVVDGKTKKDKTNRKGIFKFKRIPEGEYTINVSHEEQGMADLPVILTEDKDVGEIPLSAKSAPVTVATKTEVEPKETKPEDTMVPKTKSAAGGASSDFILNELNFEIKKLTAEFKHLSREMDDLKALSKMWINPLTIYSKE
;
A
#
# COMPACT_ATOMS: atom_id res chain seq x y z
N MET A 1 53.71 -2.61 38.29
CA MET A 1 52.84 -3.80 38.18
C MET A 1 51.39 -3.35 38.04
N ILE A 2 50.81 -3.43 36.85
CA ILE A 2 49.41 -3.08 36.61
C ILE A 2 48.56 -4.16 37.30
N SER A 3 47.78 -3.78 38.30
CA SER A 3 47.02 -4.70 39.15
C SER A 3 46.03 -5.52 38.31
N GLN A 4 46.28 -6.83 38.21
CA GLN A 4 45.43 -7.82 37.52
C GLN A 4 43.96 -7.78 37.99
N LEU A 5 43.70 -7.26 39.19
CA LEU A 5 42.37 -7.13 39.78
C LEU A 5 41.53 -6.03 39.12
N SER A 6 42.13 -4.93 38.66
CA SER A 6 41.38 -3.85 37.98
C SER A 6 41.04 -4.22 36.53
N LEU A 7 41.91 -5.00 35.88
CA LEU A 7 41.69 -5.51 34.53
C LEU A 7 40.50 -6.47 34.51
N LYS A 8 40.45 -7.43 35.45
CA LYS A 8 39.32 -8.37 35.59
C LYS A 8 37.99 -7.65 35.85
N LYS A 9 37.97 -6.63 36.72
CA LYS A 9 36.75 -5.84 36.99
C LYS A 9 36.25 -5.09 35.76
N ARG A 10 37.15 -4.48 34.98
CA ARG A 10 36.79 -3.77 33.73
C ARG A 10 36.30 -4.74 32.66
N VAL A 11 36.89 -5.93 32.56
CA VAL A 11 36.44 -6.97 31.63
C VAL A 11 35.07 -7.52 32.03
N VAL A 12 34.83 -7.79 33.32
CA VAL A 12 33.51 -8.22 33.83
C VAL A 12 32.45 -7.15 33.59
N PHE A 13 32.79 -5.88 33.83
CA PHE A 13 31.89 -4.77 33.55
C PHE A 13 31.58 -4.64 32.05
N ALA A 14 32.60 -4.74 31.19
CA ALA A 14 32.41 -4.72 29.73
C ALA A 14 31.57 -5.91 29.23
N LEU A 15 31.79 -7.12 29.77
CA LEU A 15 30.97 -8.29 29.44
C LEU A 15 29.52 -8.13 29.89
N SER A 16 29.30 -7.58 31.09
CA SER A 16 27.97 -7.31 31.64
C SER A 16 27.21 -6.27 30.82
N VAL A 17 27.90 -5.21 30.37
CA VAL A 17 27.30 -4.18 29.50
C VAL A 17 26.98 -4.76 28.13
N PHE A 18 27.87 -5.59 27.57
CA PHE A 18 27.63 -6.28 26.30
C PHE A 18 26.43 -7.25 26.37
N LEU A 19 26.25 -7.96 27.50
CA LEU A 19 25.12 -8.87 27.71
C LEU A 19 23.77 -8.15 27.84
N LEU A 20 23.77 -6.94 28.41
CA LEU A 20 22.56 -6.13 28.63
C LEU A 20 22.11 -5.34 27.39
N ILE A 21 23.04 -4.96 26.50
CA ILE A 21 22.73 -4.15 25.31
C ILE A 21 22.65 -4.99 24.03
N GLY A 22 23.26 -6.18 24.00
CA GLY A 22 23.42 -6.99 22.80
C GLY A 22 22.31 -7.99 22.47
N GLN A 23 21.14 -7.94 23.11
CA GLN A 23 20.06 -8.88 22.81
C GLN A 23 19.46 -8.54 21.42
N PRO A 24 19.49 -9.45 20.43
CA PRO A 24 18.86 -9.20 19.14
C PRO A 24 17.34 -9.18 19.32
N LEU A 25 16.71 -8.03 19.02
CA LEU A 25 15.26 -7.93 18.92
C LEU A 25 14.78 -8.78 17.75
N SER A 26 14.24 -9.96 18.07
CA SER A 26 13.64 -10.83 17.06
C SER A 26 12.23 -10.35 16.76
N ALA A 27 12.06 -9.59 15.68
CA ALA A 27 10.74 -9.22 15.18
C ALA A 27 9.97 -10.48 14.78
N LYS A 28 8.67 -10.54 15.10
CA LYS A 28 7.76 -11.57 14.60
C LYS A 28 7.69 -11.46 13.08
N LYS A 29 7.62 -12.61 12.42
CA LYS A 29 7.65 -12.70 10.95
C LYS A 29 6.50 -13.56 10.47
N TYR A 30 5.86 -13.09 9.42
CA TYR A 30 4.64 -13.66 8.86
C TYR A 30 4.82 -14.00 7.37
N GLU A 31 3.82 -14.72 6.86
CA GLU A 31 3.65 -15.07 5.46
C GLU A 31 2.54 -14.22 4.83
N LEU A 32 2.82 -13.69 3.63
CA LEU A 32 1.88 -12.90 2.84
C LEU A 32 1.69 -13.60 1.48
N SER A 33 0.47 -13.98 1.15
CA SER A 33 0.12 -14.61 -0.12
C SER A 33 -1.06 -13.94 -0.79
N GLY A 34 -1.24 -14.19 -2.08
CA GLY A 34 -2.41 -13.76 -2.85
C GLY A 34 -2.44 -14.36 -4.25
N LEU A 35 -3.55 -14.14 -4.94
CA LEU A 35 -3.83 -14.57 -6.29
C LEU A 35 -3.91 -13.35 -7.22
N VAL A 36 -3.10 -13.33 -8.28
CA VAL A 36 -3.16 -12.27 -9.30
C VAL A 36 -4.01 -12.74 -10.46
N VAL A 37 -5.02 -11.93 -10.81
CA VAL A 37 -5.94 -12.18 -11.93
C VAL A 37 -5.85 -11.05 -12.95
N GLY A 38 -6.07 -11.37 -14.23
CA GLY A 38 -6.09 -10.42 -15.33
C GLY A 38 -7.42 -9.69 -15.42
N THR A 39 -7.56 -8.82 -16.42
CA THR A 39 -8.83 -8.14 -16.71
C THR A 39 -9.91 -9.10 -17.22
N ASP A 40 -9.51 -10.27 -17.71
CA ASP A 40 -10.32 -11.41 -18.13
C ASP A 40 -10.73 -12.32 -16.97
N GLY A 41 -10.24 -12.06 -15.75
CA GLY A 41 -10.42 -12.94 -14.60
C GLY A 41 -9.53 -14.19 -14.63
N GLU A 42 -8.63 -14.32 -15.60
CA GLU A 42 -7.72 -15.45 -15.67
C GLU A 42 -6.50 -15.26 -14.75
N PRO A 43 -5.96 -16.35 -14.16
CA PRO A 43 -4.77 -16.26 -13.34
C PRO A 43 -3.54 -15.87 -14.16
N VAL A 44 -2.89 -14.77 -13.78
CA VAL A 44 -1.73 -14.25 -14.52
C VAL A 44 -0.45 -14.90 -14.02
N LYS A 45 0.15 -15.74 -14.86
CA LYS A 45 1.45 -16.37 -14.60
C LYS A 45 2.61 -15.39 -14.82
N LYS A 46 3.72 -15.57 -14.10
CA LYS A 46 4.96 -14.79 -14.25
C LYS A 46 4.81 -13.27 -14.05
N ALA A 47 3.70 -12.79 -13.47
CA ALA A 47 3.59 -11.41 -13.03
C ALA A 47 4.63 -11.13 -11.95
N GLN A 48 5.28 -9.97 -12.03
CA GLN A 48 6.30 -9.54 -11.10
C GLN A 48 5.62 -8.90 -9.89
N VAL A 49 5.76 -9.52 -8.73
CA VAL A 49 5.22 -9.01 -7.47
C VAL A 49 6.38 -8.46 -6.64
N SER A 50 6.19 -7.29 -6.03
CA SER A 50 7.20 -6.70 -5.16
C SER A 50 6.60 -5.98 -3.96
N ILE A 51 7.36 -6.02 -2.86
CA ILE A 51 7.08 -5.32 -1.61
C ILE A 51 8.37 -4.68 -1.11
N VAL A 52 8.28 -3.58 -0.36
CA VAL A 52 9.44 -2.96 0.29
C VAL A 52 9.44 -3.33 1.76
N VAL A 53 10.52 -3.96 2.22
CA VAL A 53 10.70 -4.39 3.62
C VAL A 53 12.03 -3.85 4.10
N ASP A 54 12.02 -3.06 5.17
CA ASP A 54 13.23 -2.44 5.76
C ASP A 54 14.08 -1.68 4.70
N GLY A 55 13.41 -0.95 3.79
CA GLY A 55 14.06 -0.23 2.70
C GLY A 55 14.62 -1.12 1.56
N LYS A 56 14.39 -2.43 1.61
CA LYS A 56 14.81 -3.39 0.57
C LYS A 56 13.61 -3.91 -0.21
N THR A 57 13.65 -3.82 -1.53
CA THR A 57 12.61 -4.39 -2.39
C THR A 57 12.77 -5.91 -2.47
N LYS A 58 11.79 -6.63 -1.95
CA LYS A 58 11.67 -8.07 -2.14
C LYS A 58 10.79 -8.32 -3.36
N LYS A 59 11.27 -9.16 -4.28
CA LYS A 59 10.59 -9.47 -5.55
C LYS A 59 10.29 -10.97 -5.61
N ASP A 60 9.14 -11.31 -6.17
CA ASP A 60 8.72 -12.68 -6.48
C ASP A 60 7.98 -12.70 -7.82
N LYS A 61 7.74 -13.89 -8.37
CA LYS A 61 6.94 -14.07 -9.57
C LYS A 61 5.75 -14.98 -9.29
N THR A 62 4.60 -14.63 -9.86
CA THR A 62 3.42 -15.51 -9.75
C THR A 62 3.65 -16.84 -10.47
N ASN A 63 3.12 -17.91 -9.89
CA ASN A 63 3.21 -19.24 -10.47
C ASN A 63 2.19 -19.45 -11.61
N ARG A 64 2.08 -20.68 -12.15
CA ARG A 64 1.13 -21.00 -13.25
C ARG A 64 -0.34 -20.78 -12.87
N LYS A 65 -0.67 -20.76 -11.58
CA LYS A 65 -2.01 -20.48 -11.04
C LYS A 65 -2.19 -19.02 -10.62
N GLY A 66 -1.25 -18.13 -10.94
CA GLY A 66 -1.32 -16.72 -10.54
C GLY A 66 -0.98 -16.43 -9.07
N ILE A 67 -0.56 -17.44 -8.30
CA ILE A 67 -0.34 -17.29 -6.85
C ILE A 67 1.09 -16.80 -6.58
N PHE A 68 1.24 -15.85 -5.65
CA PHE A 68 2.53 -15.40 -5.09
C PHE A 68 2.61 -15.68 -3.59
N LYS A 69 3.84 -15.74 -3.03
CA LYS A 69 4.05 -16.01 -1.61
C LYS A 69 5.34 -15.40 -1.07
N PHE A 70 5.20 -14.42 -0.19
CA PHE A 70 6.32 -13.83 0.56
C PHE A 70 6.39 -14.39 1.96
N LYS A 71 7.52 -15.04 2.30
CA LYS A 71 7.78 -15.53 3.65
C LYS A 71 8.67 -14.58 4.42
N ARG A 72 8.62 -14.64 5.75
CA ARG A 72 9.54 -13.93 6.65
C ARG A 72 9.40 -12.41 6.57
N ILE A 73 8.18 -11.91 6.49
CA ILE A 73 7.87 -10.48 6.45
C ILE A 73 7.57 -10.01 7.87
N PRO A 74 8.26 -8.99 8.41
CA PRO A 74 7.92 -8.44 9.72
C PRO A 74 6.46 -7.96 9.79
N GLU A 75 5.93 -7.78 11.00
CA GLU A 75 4.71 -7.00 11.16
C GLU A 75 4.91 -5.57 10.66
N GLY A 76 3.90 -5.04 9.99
CA GLY A 76 3.93 -3.68 9.47
C GLY A 76 2.93 -3.43 8.36
N GLU A 77 3.04 -2.24 7.80
CA GLU A 77 2.22 -1.78 6.67
C GLU A 77 3.06 -1.86 5.40
N TYR A 78 2.49 -2.47 4.37
CA TYR A 78 3.18 -2.74 3.11
C TYR A 78 2.29 -2.38 1.94
N THR A 79 2.91 -2.05 0.81
CA THR A 79 2.21 -1.94 -0.48
C THR A 79 2.70 -3.05 -1.40
N ILE A 80 1.80 -3.92 -1.81
CA ILE A 80 2.06 -4.95 -2.82
C ILE A 80 1.96 -4.28 -4.18
N ASN A 81 3.04 -4.34 -4.94
CA ASN A 81 3.10 -3.83 -6.30
C ASN A 81 3.17 -5.04 -7.23
N VAL A 82 2.19 -5.19 -8.10
CA VAL A 82 2.16 -6.25 -9.12
C VAL A 82 2.28 -5.59 -10.49
N SER A 83 3.18 -6.10 -11.33
CA SER A 83 3.33 -5.66 -12.71
C SER A 83 3.45 -6.83 -13.67
N HIS A 84 2.84 -6.69 -14.84
CA HIS A 84 2.95 -7.62 -15.95
C HIS A 84 2.98 -6.84 -17.26
N GLU A 85 3.85 -7.24 -18.18
CA GLU A 85 4.15 -6.48 -19.41
C GLU A 85 2.90 -6.21 -20.25
N GLU A 86 1.98 -7.18 -20.33
CA GLU A 86 0.78 -7.09 -21.17
C GLU A 86 -0.51 -6.81 -20.38
N GLN A 87 -0.52 -7.11 -19.07
CA GLN A 87 -1.75 -7.12 -18.26
C GLN A 87 -1.86 -5.89 -17.34
N GLY A 88 -0.80 -5.08 -17.27
CA GLY A 88 -0.81 -3.82 -16.52
C GLY A 88 -0.23 -3.96 -15.12
N MET A 89 -0.70 -3.09 -14.21
CA MET A 89 -0.16 -2.94 -12.86
C MET A 89 -1.29 -2.87 -11.83
N ALA A 90 -0.99 -3.31 -10.62
CA ALA A 90 -1.90 -3.18 -9.48
C ALA A 90 -1.10 -2.89 -8.20
N ASP A 91 -1.62 -1.96 -7.40
CA ASP A 91 -1.03 -1.58 -6.12
C ASP A 91 -2.06 -1.81 -5.01
N LEU A 92 -1.69 -2.61 -4.00
CA LEU A 92 -2.58 -2.96 -2.89
C LEU A 92 -1.90 -2.68 -1.54
N PRO A 93 -2.40 -1.73 -0.74
CA PRO A 93 -1.94 -1.56 0.64
C PRO A 93 -2.44 -2.72 1.52
N VAL A 94 -1.57 -3.24 2.37
CA VAL A 94 -1.85 -4.35 3.29
C VAL A 94 -1.19 -4.10 4.64
N ILE A 95 -1.96 -4.29 5.71
CA ILE A 95 -1.46 -4.34 7.08
C ILE A 95 -1.25 -5.81 7.43
N LEU A 96 -0.02 -6.15 7.83
CA LEU A 96 0.39 -7.51 8.18
C LEU A 96 0.62 -7.59 9.70
N THR A 97 -0.33 -8.19 10.40
CA THR A 97 -0.24 -8.50 11.84
C THR A 97 -0.11 -10.00 12.12
N GLU A 98 -0.44 -10.83 11.13
CA GLU A 98 -0.40 -12.29 11.15
C GLU A 98 -0.22 -12.82 9.72
N ASP A 99 -0.15 -14.15 9.56
CA ASP A 99 -0.12 -14.77 8.24
C ASP A 99 -1.41 -14.44 7.48
N LYS A 100 -1.28 -13.79 6.31
CA LYS A 100 -2.43 -13.22 5.60
C LYS A 100 -2.43 -13.58 4.13
N ASP A 101 -3.59 -14.04 3.66
CA ASP A 101 -3.92 -14.12 2.24
C ASP A 101 -4.73 -12.86 1.85
N VAL A 102 -4.25 -12.11 0.87
CA VAL A 102 -4.91 -10.89 0.37
C VAL A 102 -6.01 -11.17 -0.65
N GLY A 103 -6.19 -12.43 -1.05
CA GLY A 103 -7.21 -12.81 -2.02
C GLY A 103 -6.84 -12.44 -3.45
N GLU A 104 -7.84 -12.04 -4.24
CA GLU A 104 -7.69 -11.74 -5.67
C GLU A 104 -7.27 -10.29 -5.91
N ILE A 105 -6.18 -10.12 -6.67
CA ILE A 105 -5.65 -8.84 -7.10
C ILE A 105 -5.84 -8.74 -8.62
N PRO A 106 -6.84 -7.98 -9.10
CA PRO A 106 -7.01 -7.75 -10.53
C PRO A 106 -5.96 -6.77 -11.05
N LEU A 107 -5.29 -7.14 -12.14
CA LEU A 107 -4.41 -6.24 -12.88
C LEU A 107 -5.24 -5.27 -13.73
N SER A 108 -4.84 -4.00 -13.71
CA SER A 108 -5.45 -2.98 -14.54
C SER A 108 -4.38 -2.24 -15.34
N ALA A 109 -4.70 -1.86 -16.58
CA ALA A 109 -3.76 -1.14 -17.47
C ALA A 109 -3.41 0.28 -16.97
N LYS A 110 -3.98 0.73 -15.85
CA LYS A 110 -3.75 2.04 -15.23
C LYS A 110 -3.77 1.89 -13.72
N SER A 111 -2.67 2.28 -13.06
CA SER A 111 -2.56 2.41 -11.60
C SER A 111 -3.70 3.30 -11.07
N ALA A 112 -4.71 2.64 -10.50
CA ALA A 112 -5.77 3.23 -9.72
C ALA A 112 -5.97 2.30 -8.51
N PRO A 113 -6.13 2.83 -7.29
CA PRO A 113 -6.29 2.01 -6.09
C PRO A 113 -7.60 1.22 -6.21
N VAL A 114 -7.49 -0.11 -6.29
CA VAL A 114 -8.65 -1.01 -6.36
C VAL A 114 -9.14 -1.24 -4.94
N THR A 115 -10.29 -0.63 -4.63
CA THR A 115 -11.11 -0.92 -3.46
C THR A 115 -11.53 -2.38 -3.51
N VAL A 116 -11.09 -3.15 -2.52
CA VAL A 116 -11.45 -4.56 -2.33
C VAL A 116 -12.95 -4.67 -2.06
N ALA A 117 -13.69 -5.28 -2.99
CA ALA A 117 -14.99 -5.88 -2.73
C ALA A 117 -14.96 -7.32 -3.26
N THR A 118 -14.74 -8.26 -2.33
CA THR A 118 -14.76 -9.70 -2.58
C THR A 118 -16.20 -10.22 -2.68
N LYS A 119 -16.50 -10.76 -3.87
CA LYS A 119 -17.26 -11.98 -4.24
C LYS A 119 -18.72 -12.20 -3.80
N THR A 120 -19.56 -12.45 -4.82
CA THR A 120 -20.41 -13.64 -5.01
C THR A 120 -20.76 -13.68 -6.52
N GLU A 121 -20.10 -14.50 -7.34
CA GLU A 121 -20.52 -15.87 -7.75
C GLU A 121 -21.50 -15.83 -8.97
N VAL A 122 -20.93 -16.03 -10.18
CA VAL A 122 -21.36 -16.80 -11.39
C VAL A 122 -22.87 -16.91 -11.77
N GLU A 123 -23.37 -16.90 -13.01
CA GLU A 123 -22.89 -16.98 -14.41
C GLU A 123 -24.15 -16.75 -15.35
N PRO A 124 -24.16 -17.05 -16.67
CA PRO A 124 -24.13 -16.08 -17.77
C PRO A 124 -25.42 -16.00 -18.61
N LYS A 125 -25.60 -14.91 -19.36
CA LYS A 125 -26.13 -15.05 -20.74
C LYS A 125 -25.75 -13.87 -21.64
N GLU A 126 -25.27 -14.28 -22.80
CA GLU A 126 -24.92 -13.48 -23.97
C GLU A 126 -25.98 -12.46 -24.36
N THR A 127 -25.50 -11.39 -25.00
CA THR A 127 -25.96 -10.85 -26.30
C THR A 127 -26.08 -9.33 -26.26
N LYS A 128 -25.07 -8.65 -26.82
CA LYS A 128 -25.20 -7.33 -27.45
C LYS A 128 -26.06 -7.52 -28.72
N PRO A 129 -27.10 -6.70 -28.97
CA PRO A 129 -26.89 -5.44 -29.68
C PRO A 129 -27.58 -4.24 -29.02
N GLU A 130 -26.77 -3.19 -28.86
CA GLU A 130 -27.03 -1.81 -29.25
C GLU A 130 -28.48 -1.34 -29.47
N ASP A 131 -28.72 -0.21 -28.81
CA ASP A 131 -29.69 0.84 -29.07
C ASP A 131 -31.05 0.78 -28.35
N THR A 132 -31.29 1.90 -27.66
CA THR A 132 -32.52 2.41 -27.08
C THR A 132 -33.37 1.44 -26.26
N MET A 133 -33.39 1.63 -24.93
CA MET A 133 -34.61 1.93 -24.15
C MET A 133 -34.33 1.87 -22.65
N VAL A 134 -34.39 3.04 -22.02
CA VAL A 134 -34.63 3.24 -20.59
C VAL A 134 -35.83 2.41 -20.12
N PRO A 135 -35.74 1.72 -18.96
CA PRO A 135 -36.91 1.44 -18.15
C PRO A 135 -36.90 2.28 -16.88
N LYS A 136 -37.91 3.14 -16.78
CA LYS A 136 -38.26 3.94 -15.61
C LYS A 136 -38.49 3.05 -14.38
N THR A 137 -37.82 3.36 -13.28
CA THR A 137 -38.43 3.23 -11.95
C THR A 137 -39.29 4.48 -11.71
N LYS A 138 -40.52 4.24 -11.23
CA LYS A 138 -41.60 5.21 -11.19
C LYS A 138 -41.29 6.37 -10.24
N SER A 139 -41.61 7.56 -10.73
CA SER A 139 -41.65 8.83 -10.00
C SER A 139 -42.58 8.74 -8.79
N ALA A 140 -42.06 9.12 -7.62
CA ALA A 140 -42.83 9.68 -6.53
C ALA A 140 -42.05 10.89 -5.98
N ALA A 141 -42.67 12.07 -6.09
CA ALA A 141 -42.27 13.36 -5.50
C ALA A 141 -41.00 14.07 -6.02
N GLY A 142 -41.22 15.17 -6.75
CA GLY A 142 -40.38 16.36 -6.70
C GLY A 142 -39.25 16.44 -7.73
N GLY A 143 -39.50 17.15 -8.84
CA GLY A 143 -38.47 17.67 -9.74
C GLY A 143 -37.49 18.67 -9.11
N ALA A 144 -37.53 18.85 -7.79
CA ALA A 144 -36.54 19.56 -6.99
C ALA A 144 -35.39 18.65 -6.52
N SER A 145 -35.57 17.31 -6.54
CA SER A 145 -34.60 16.37 -5.96
C SER A 145 -33.36 16.16 -6.83
N SER A 146 -33.49 16.07 -8.16
CA SER A 146 -32.34 15.87 -9.06
C SER A 146 -31.41 17.09 -9.11
N ASP A 147 -31.97 18.29 -9.20
CA ASP A 147 -31.18 19.54 -9.23
C ASP A 147 -30.52 19.81 -7.88
N PHE A 148 -31.20 19.46 -6.78
CA PHE A 148 -30.62 19.48 -5.44
C PHE A 148 -29.46 18.50 -5.32
N ILE A 149 -29.62 17.26 -5.80
CA ILE A 149 -28.54 16.26 -5.80
C ILE A 149 -27.34 16.76 -6.61
N LEU A 150 -27.55 17.33 -7.80
CA LEU A 150 -26.47 17.87 -8.61
C LEU A 150 -25.75 19.05 -7.95
N ASN A 151 -26.50 19.93 -7.30
CA ASN A 151 -25.92 21.07 -6.59
C ASN A 151 -25.13 20.62 -5.35
N GLU A 152 -25.66 19.67 -4.57
CA GLU A 152 -24.98 19.13 -3.40
C GLU A 152 -23.69 18.41 -3.80
N LEU A 153 -23.74 17.55 -4.83
CA LEU A 153 -22.55 16.90 -5.36
C LEU A 153 -21.51 17.92 -5.85
N ASN A 154 -21.95 19.00 -6.50
CA ASN A 154 -21.04 20.07 -6.91
C ASN A 154 -20.41 20.80 -5.72
N PHE A 155 -21.17 20.98 -4.63
CA PHE A 155 -20.66 21.54 -3.39
C PHE A 155 -19.64 20.60 -2.72
N GLU A 156 -19.92 19.31 -2.65
CA GLU A 156 -19.00 18.28 -2.15
C GLU A 156 -17.72 18.22 -2.97
N ILE A 157 -17.81 18.26 -4.31
CA ILE A 157 -16.63 18.30 -5.18
C ILE A 157 -15.77 19.54 -4.89
N LYS A 158 -16.39 20.72 -4.73
CA LYS A 158 -15.65 21.95 -4.38
C LYS A 158 -15.01 21.86 -3.00
N LYS A 159 -15.71 21.28 -2.02
CA LYS A 159 -15.20 21.05 -0.68
C LYS A 159 -14.00 20.12 -0.69
N LEU A 160 -14.12 18.95 -1.33
CA LEU A 160 -13.03 17.98 -1.49
C LEU A 160 -11.84 18.59 -2.24
N THR A 161 -12.08 19.44 -3.23
CA THR A 161 -11.01 20.16 -3.95
C THR A 161 -10.24 21.09 -3.02
N ALA A 162 -10.94 21.79 -2.10
CA ALA A 162 -10.30 22.65 -1.11
C ALA A 162 -9.52 21.84 -0.08
N GLU A 163 -10.08 20.73 0.41
CA GLU A 163 -9.40 19.82 1.34
C GLU A 163 -8.14 19.22 0.70
N PHE A 164 -8.21 18.78 -0.55
CA PHE A 164 -7.05 18.29 -1.29
C PHE A 164 -5.98 19.39 -1.47
N LYS A 165 -6.38 20.60 -1.85
CA LYS A 165 -5.45 21.73 -2.00
C LYS A 165 -4.80 22.11 -0.67
N HIS A 166 -5.55 22.02 0.43
CA HIS A 166 -5.03 22.24 1.78
C HIS A 166 -3.99 21.19 2.14
N LEU A 167 -4.30 19.91 1.96
CA LEU A 167 -3.38 18.81 2.26
C LEU A 167 -2.12 18.86 1.39
N SER A 168 -2.25 19.24 0.12
CA SER A 168 -1.10 19.47 -0.77
C SER A 168 -0.19 20.58 -0.24
N ARG A 169 -0.76 21.65 0.33
CA ARG A 169 0.00 22.75 0.92
C ARG A 169 0.74 22.31 2.18
N GLU A 170 0.08 21.56 3.06
CA GLU A 170 0.73 20.96 4.24
C GLU A 170 1.89 20.06 3.83
N MET A 171 1.72 19.23 2.79
CA MET A 171 2.78 18.40 2.23
C MET A 171 3.98 19.21 1.72
N ASP A 172 3.74 20.34 1.05
CA ASP A 172 4.80 21.22 0.57
C ASP A 172 5.53 21.94 1.72
N ASP A 173 4.81 22.38 2.74
CA ASP A 173 5.38 22.98 3.94
C ASP A 173 6.22 21.96 4.74
N LEU A 174 5.72 20.72 4.88
CA LEU A 174 6.47 19.60 5.47
C LEU A 174 7.75 19.29 4.69
N LYS A 175 7.71 19.32 3.36
CA LYS A 175 8.90 19.17 2.52
C LYS A 175 9.88 20.34 2.66
N ALA A 176 9.38 21.57 2.79
CA ALA A 176 10.21 22.75 3.00
C ALA A 176 10.90 22.71 4.37
N LEU A 177 10.18 22.37 5.44
CA LEU A 177 10.74 22.11 6.76
C LEU A 177 11.78 20.99 6.67
N SER A 178 11.45 19.84 6.08
CA SER A 178 12.38 18.74 5.90
C SER A 178 13.69 19.16 5.20
N LYS A 179 13.61 19.99 4.14
CA LYS A 179 14.78 20.54 3.46
C LYS A 179 15.65 21.43 4.37
N MET A 180 15.06 22.22 5.27
CA MET A 180 15.82 23.00 6.26
C MET A 180 16.57 22.09 7.24
N TRP A 181 15.94 20.99 7.66
CA TRP A 181 16.56 20.03 8.58
C TRP A 181 17.62 19.15 7.92
N ILE A 182 17.52 18.91 6.61
CA ILE A 182 18.48 18.10 5.84
C ILE A 182 19.79 18.85 5.56
N ASN A 183 19.79 20.19 5.53
CA ASN A 183 21.00 20.97 5.28
C ASN A 183 21.07 22.26 6.13
N PRO A 184 21.46 22.16 7.42
CA PRO A 184 21.52 23.31 8.33
C PRO A 184 22.59 24.35 7.94
N LEU A 185 23.53 24.01 7.05
CA LEU A 185 24.61 24.92 6.61
C LEU A 185 24.14 25.94 5.57
N THR A 186 23.01 25.70 4.90
CA THR A 186 22.49 26.64 3.88
C THR A 186 21.94 27.94 4.47
N ILE A 187 21.63 27.95 5.77
CA ILE A 187 21.13 29.13 6.48
C ILE A 187 22.28 30.07 6.89
N TYR A 188 23.52 29.58 6.96
CA TYR A 188 24.70 30.34 7.37
C TYR A 188 25.66 30.74 6.22
N SER A 189 25.38 30.33 4.98
CA SER A 189 26.21 30.68 3.81
C SER A 189 25.72 31.92 3.04
N LYS A 190 24.84 32.73 3.64
CA LYS A 190 24.30 33.94 3.00
C LYS A 190 24.75 35.22 3.73
N GLU A 191 26.06 35.32 3.97
CA GLU A 191 26.76 36.55 4.35
C GLU A 191 27.93 36.77 3.40
#